data_AF-A0A6B0SSU5-F1
#
_entry.id   AF-A0A6B0SSU5-F1
#
_cell.length_a   1.000
_cell.length_b   1.000
_cell.length_c   1.000
_cell.angle_alpha   90.00
_cell.angle_beta   90.00
_cell.angle_gamma   90.00
#
_symmetry.space_group_name_H-M   'P 1'
#
loop_
_entity.id
_entity.type
_entity.pdbx_description
1 polymer ?
#
loop_
_entity_poly.entity_id
_entity_poly.type
_entity_poly.pdbx_seq_one_letter_code
_entity_poly.pdbx_strand_id
1 'polypeptide(L)'
;MSRYLRATLADPTVRLGIAGGALTSASGLVAYVLLPIARGGAPGFYGGGRPGFDAGLVSVEAFASASPRYHALALALPAVTAGAVGALVSPNGGSRHRLTAVKLLGGNVLVPTLTVIGWYLVGSLLLAAGFPSVTARAGERAYTFLFVGLSVLGWGAFVAVPVLAVVITAVVVSTAGGYLLGAGLRSIREGATDG
;
A
#
# COMPACT_ATOMS: atom_id res chain seq x y z
N MET A 1 -20.37 -16.59 1.60
CA MET A 1 -19.50 -16.13 0.50
C MET A 1 -20.17 -16.43 -0.85
N SER A 2 -20.44 -15.41 -1.67
CA SER A 2 -21.17 -15.56 -2.93
C SER A 2 -20.42 -16.43 -3.94
N ARG A 3 -21.14 -17.08 -4.87
CA ARG A 3 -20.53 -17.90 -5.95
C ARG A 3 -19.53 -17.08 -6.80
N TYR A 4 -19.83 -15.80 -7.01
CA TYR A 4 -19.00 -14.85 -7.74
C TYR A 4 -17.66 -14.57 -7.06
N LEU A 5 -17.63 -14.40 -5.73
CA LEU A 5 -16.39 -14.20 -4.97
C LEU A 5 -15.46 -15.40 -5.07
N ARG A 6 -16.02 -16.62 -4.96
CA ARG A 6 -15.24 -17.86 -5.12
C ARG A 6 -14.67 -18.00 -6.53
N ALA A 7 -15.47 -17.72 -7.57
CA ALA A 7 -15.00 -17.76 -8.94
C ALA A 7 -13.89 -16.72 -9.22
N THR A 8 -14.00 -15.53 -8.62
CA THR A 8 -13.01 -14.46 -8.77
C THR A 8 -11.68 -14.82 -8.09
N LEU A 9 -11.74 -15.41 -6.88
CA LEU A 9 -10.54 -15.83 -6.15
C LEU A 9 -9.88 -17.08 -6.76
N ALA A 10 -10.65 -17.89 -7.50
CA ALA A 10 -10.10 -19.04 -8.24
C ALA A 10 -9.37 -18.62 -9.52
N ASP A 11 -9.57 -17.39 -10.01
CA ASP A 11 -8.90 -16.90 -11.21
C ASP A 11 -7.39 -16.67 -10.95
N PRO A 12 -6.50 -17.36 -11.68
CA PRO A 12 -5.06 -17.25 -11.46
C PRO A 12 -4.54 -15.84 -11.69
N THR A 13 -5.13 -15.07 -12.61
CA THR A 13 -4.73 -13.70 -12.89
C THR A 13 -5.06 -12.78 -11.71
N VAL A 14 -6.21 -12.98 -11.06
CA VAL A 14 -6.58 -12.23 -9.84
C VAL A 14 -5.63 -12.58 -8.70
N ARG A 15 -5.31 -13.87 -8.52
CA ARG A 15 -4.37 -14.32 -7.48
C ARG A 15 -2.97 -13.72 -7.68
N LEU A 16 -2.48 -13.66 -8.92
CA LEU A 16 -1.21 -13.01 -9.25
C LEU A 16 -1.23 -11.52 -8.92
N GLY A 17 -2.32 -10.81 -9.25
CA GLY A 17 -2.51 -9.41 -8.85
C GLY A 17 -2.53 -9.23 -7.34
N ILE A 18 -3.22 -10.09 -6.59
CA ILE A 18 -3.23 -10.03 -5.12
C ILE A 18 -1.83 -10.29 -4.55
N ALA A 19 -1.10 -11.28 -5.08
CA ALA A 19 0.24 -11.60 -4.63
C ALA A 19 1.24 -10.46 -4.90
N GLY A 20 1.17 -9.84 -6.08
CA GLY A 20 1.99 -8.68 -6.41
C GLY A 20 1.66 -7.44 -5.58
N GLY A 21 0.38 -7.21 -5.33
CA GLY A 21 -0.09 -6.18 -4.41
C GLY A 21 0.38 -6.42 -2.98
N ALA A 22 0.36 -7.67 -2.50
CA ALA A 22 0.88 -8.05 -1.20
C ALA A 22 2.40 -7.83 -1.09
N LEU A 23 3.17 -8.15 -2.14
CA LEU A 23 4.62 -7.86 -2.19
C LEU A 23 4.89 -6.36 -2.10
N THR A 24 4.17 -5.55 -2.87
CA THR A 24 4.29 -4.09 -2.86
C THR A 24 3.93 -3.52 -1.48
N SER A 25 2.87 -4.06 -0.86
CA SER A 25 2.44 -3.69 0.49
C SER A 25 3.49 -4.03 1.54
N ALA A 26 4.06 -5.23 1.50
CA ALA A 26 5.11 -5.67 2.40
C ALA A 26 6.38 -4.80 2.25
N SER A 27 6.78 -4.50 1.02
CA SER A 27 7.92 -3.61 0.74
C SER A 27 7.68 -2.20 1.30
N GLY A 28 6.50 -1.63 1.06
CA GLY A 28 6.11 -0.35 1.63
C GLY A 28 6.10 -0.36 3.16
N LEU A 29 5.62 -1.41 3.80
CA LEU A 29 5.62 -1.52 5.27
C LEU A 29 7.03 -1.62 5.85
N VAL A 30 7.88 -2.43 5.24
CA VAL A 30 9.29 -2.51 5.65
C VAL A 30 9.95 -1.14 5.52
N ALA A 31 9.74 -0.47 4.40
CA ALA A 31 10.35 0.82 4.11
C ALA A 31 9.84 1.94 5.03
N TYR A 32 8.53 2.18 5.09
CA TYR A 32 7.97 3.38 5.73
C TYR A 32 7.54 3.18 7.17
N VAL A 33 7.50 1.95 7.68
CA VAL A 33 7.09 1.66 9.06
C VAL A 33 8.22 0.97 9.82
N LEU A 34 8.61 -0.23 9.41
CA LEU A 34 9.53 -1.06 10.21
C LEU A 34 10.95 -0.50 10.25
N LEU A 35 11.47 -0.01 9.12
CA LEU A 35 12.84 0.51 9.04
C LEU A 35 13.01 1.81 9.85
N PRO A 36 12.09 2.79 9.81
CA PRO A 36 12.12 3.94 10.71
C PRO A 36 12.11 3.54 12.19
N ILE A 37 11.20 2.62 12.58
CA ILE A 37 11.12 2.10 13.95
C ILE A 37 12.46 1.48 14.37
N ALA A 38 13.04 0.61 13.53
CA ALA A 38 14.30 -0.06 13.81
C ALA A 38 15.49 0.90 13.92
N ARG A 39 15.44 2.06 13.24
CA ARG A 39 16.48 3.10 13.29
C ARG A 39 16.35 4.05 14.48
N GLY A 40 15.44 3.78 15.41
CA GLY A 40 15.18 4.65 16.55
C GLY A 40 14.43 5.93 16.18
N GLY A 41 13.96 6.06 14.93
CA GLY A 41 12.94 7.02 14.56
C GLY A 41 11.63 6.53 15.14
N ALA A 42 11.37 6.82 16.42
CA ALA A 42 10.07 6.55 16.99
C ALA A 42 9.03 7.25 16.10
N PRO A 43 8.04 6.53 15.51
CA PRO A 43 6.89 7.19 14.92
C PRO A 43 6.32 8.08 16.01
N GLY A 44 6.10 9.37 15.71
CA GLY A 44 6.01 10.52 16.62
C GLY A 44 4.95 10.45 17.73
N PHE A 45 5.00 9.42 18.56
CA PHE A 45 4.04 9.15 19.61
C PHE A 45 4.54 9.69 20.94
N TYR A 46 5.84 9.55 21.27
CA TYR A 46 6.41 9.99 22.56
C TYR A 46 7.94 10.27 22.50
N GLY A 47 8.50 10.55 21.32
CA GLY A 47 9.94 10.86 21.16
C GLY A 47 10.21 12.36 21.26
N GLY A 48 10.96 12.78 22.28
CA GLY A 48 11.27 14.18 22.55
C GLY A 48 11.99 14.87 21.39
N GLY A 49 11.41 15.97 20.91
CA GLY A 49 12.08 16.90 20.00
C GLY A 49 11.13 17.86 19.31
N ARG A 50 10.06 17.34 18.70
CA ARG A 50 8.99 18.14 18.08
C ARG A 50 7.68 17.36 18.09
N PRO A 51 6.54 17.98 18.44
CA PRO A 51 5.24 17.35 18.23
C PRO A 51 5.02 17.22 16.72
N GLY A 52 5.36 16.06 16.16
CA GLY A 52 4.94 15.71 14.80
C GLY A 52 3.44 15.46 14.84
N PHE A 53 2.66 16.30 14.17
CA PHE A 53 1.21 16.17 14.01
C PHE A 53 0.82 15.02 13.06
N ASP A 54 1.60 13.93 13.06
CA ASP A 54 1.37 12.77 12.22
C ASP A 54 0.51 11.77 12.98
N ALA A 55 -0.81 11.90 12.78
CA ALA A 55 -1.80 10.93 13.19
C ALA A 55 -1.65 9.63 12.35
N GLY A 56 -0.69 8.78 12.71
CA GLY A 56 -0.45 7.50 12.03
C GLY A 56 0.95 6.92 12.26
N LEU A 57 1.18 5.70 11.78
CA LEU A 57 2.49 5.03 11.87
C LEU A 57 3.48 5.50 10.79
N VAL A 58 3.01 6.24 9.79
CA VAL A 58 3.82 6.83 8.72
C VAL A 58 3.75 8.34 8.85
N SER A 59 4.89 8.98 9.07
CA SER A 59 5.00 10.44 9.06
C SER A 59 4.90 10.96 7.63
N VAL A 60 4.05 11.96 7.38
CA VAL A 60 3.94 12.57 6.04
C VAL A 60 5.18 13.37 5.70
N GLU A 61 5.79 14.03 6.69
CA GLU A 61 7.08 14.70 6.51
C GLU A 61 8.17 13.69 6.13
N ALA A 62 8.27 12.56 6.82
CA ALA A 62 9.24 11.52 6.50
C ALA A 62 8.98 10.86 5.14
N PHE A 63 7.71 10.68 4.77
CA PHE A 63 7.34 10.19 3.45
C PHE A 63 7.69 11.20 2.36
N ALA A 64 7.33 12.46 2.51
CA ALA A 64 7.55 13.50 1.50
C ALA A 64 9.02 13.91 1.35
N SER A 65 9.81 13.82 2.42
CA SER A 65 11.24 14.12 2.41
C SER A 65 12.11 12.96 1.89
N ALA A 66 11.54 11.77 1.72
CA ALA A 66 12.27 10.63 1.19
C ALA A 66 12.69 10.89 -0.27
N SER A 67 13.90 10.44 -0.61
CA SER A 67 14.40 10.63 -1.98
C SER A 67 13.52 9.89 -3.01
N PRO A 68 13.40 10.41 -4.24
CA PRO A 68 12.67 9.71 -5.31
C PRO A 68 13.16 8.28 -5.55
N ARG A 69 14.47 8.02 -5.37
CA ARG A 69 15.06 6.68 -5.45
C ARG A 69 14.53 5.74 -4.37
N TYR A 70 14.29 6.26 -3.17
CA TYR A 70 13.71 5.50 -2.08
C TYR A 70 12.27 5.07 -2.39
N HIS A 71 11.44 5.99 -2.89
CA HIS A 71 10.10 5.68 -3.36
C HIS A 71 10.09 4.67 -4.50
N ALA A 72 11.02 4.82 -5.44
CA ALA A 72 11.15 3.90 -6.56
C ALA A 72 11.48 2.48 -6.07
N LEU A 73 12.40 2.31 -5.13
CA LEU A 73 12.75 1.00 -4.59
C LEU A 73 11.65 0.38 -3.73
N ALA A 74 10.99 1.18 -2.89
CA ALA A 74 10.01 0.69 -1.92
C ALA A 74 8.61 0.44 -2.51
N LEU A 75 8.23 1.16 -3.57
CA LEU A 75 6.88 1.11 -4.13
C LEU A 75 6.89 0.75 -5.62
N ALA A 76 7.68 1.46 -6.42
CA ALA A 76 7.63 1.31 -7.88
C ALA A 76 8.21 -0.03 -8.35
N LEU A 77 9.39 -0.41 -7.87
CA LEU A 77 10.09 -1.62 -8.30
C LEU A 77 9.28 -2.90 -8.00
N PRO A 78 8.74 -3.10 -6.78
CA PRO A 78 7.82 -4.22 -6.51
C PRO A 78 6.58 -4.22 -7.41
N ALA A 79 6.01 -3.05 -7.69
CA ALA A 79 4.83 -2.93 -8.55
C ALA A 79 5.14 -3.21 -10.04
N VAL A 80 6.30 -2.76 -10.53
CA VAL A 80 6.82 -3.07 -11.87
C VAL A 80 7.06 -4.56 -12.01
N THR A 81 7.76 -5.18 -11.05
CA THR A 81 8.07 -6.62 -11.12
C THR A 81 6.80 -7.46 -11.06
N ALA A 82 5.85 -7.11 -10.19
CA ALA A 82 4.53 -7.73 -10.14
C ALA A 82 3.77 -7.63 -11.47
N GLY A 83 3.78 -6.45 -12.09
CA GLY A 83 3.16 -6.24 -13.41
C GLY A 83 3.81 -7.10 -14.50
N ALA A 84 5.15 -7.10 -14.56
CA ALA A 84 5.92 -7.84 -15.56
C ALA A 84 5.76 -9.35 -15.42
N VAL A 85 5.93 -9.89 -14.20
CA VAL A 85 5.73 -11.32 -13.91
C VAL A 85 4.29 -11.72 -14.19
N GLY A 86 3.31 -10.89 -13.80
CA GLY A 86 1.90 -11.13 -14.08
C GLY A 86 1.61 -11.24 -15.58
N ALA A 87 2.20 -10.38 -16.41
CA ALA A 87 2.06 -10.44 -17.86
C ALA A 87 2.72 -11.67 -18.50
N LEU A 88 3.92 -12.03 -18.03
CA LEU A 88 4.70 -13.17 -18.53
C LEU A 88 4.05 -14.51 -18.20
N VAL A 89 3.52 -14.66 -16.98
CA VAL A 89 2.98 -15.93 -16.46
C VAL A 89 1.48 -16.08 -16.74
N SER A 90 0.79 -15.02 -17.16
CA SER A 90 -0.65 -15.09 -17.40
C SER A 90 -0.99 -16.12 -18.50
N PRO A 91 -1.91 -17.07 -18.24
CA PRO A 91 -2.24 -18.14 -19.19
C PRO A 91 -3.07 -17.69 -20.40
N ASN A 92 -3.59 -16.45 -20.41
CA ASN A 92 -4.50 -15.96 -21.46
C ASN A 92 -3.80 -14.97 -22.41
N GLY A 93 -3.12 -15.47 -23.45
CA GLY A 93 -2.61 -14.68 -24.58
C GLY A 93 -3.66 -14.55 -25.69
N GLY A 94 -3.95 -13.33 -26.14
CA GLY A 94 -4.87 -13.04 -27.26
C GLY A 94 -6.30 -12.65 -26.85
N SER A 95 -6.75 -11.47 -27.30
CA SER A 95 -8.07 -10.81 -27.10
C SER A 95 -8.53 -10.53 -25.65
N ARG A 96 -8.15 -11.36 -24.67
CA ARG A 96 -8.42 -11.16 -23.23
C ARG A 96 -7.43 -10.23 -22.53
N HIS A 97 -6.46 -9.66 -23.25
CA HIS A 97 -5.40 -8.81 -22.69
C HIS A 97 -5.93 -7.68 -21.81
N ARG A 98 -7.04 -7.02 -22.22
CA ARG A 98 -7.65 -5.94 -21.42
C ARG A 98 -8.20 -6.45 -20.08
N LEU A 99 -8.94 -7.55 -20.10
CA LEU A 99 -9.49 -8.18 -18.88
C LEU A 99 -8.38 -8.72 -17.97
N THR A 100 -7.35 -9.33 -18.56
CA THR A 100 -6.17 -9.81 -17.82
C THR A 100 -5.43 -8.65 -17.14
N ALA A 101 -5.21 -7.55 -17.88
CA ALA A 101 -4.56 -6.35 -17.34
C ALA A 101 -5.37 -5.74 -16.20
N VAL A 102 -6.69 -5.59 -16.37
CA VAL A 102 -7.58 -5.04 -15.32
C VAL A 102 -7.58 -5.93 -14.07
N LYS A 103 -7.60 -7.25 -14.21
CA LYS A 103 -7.56 -8.19 -13.06
C LYS A 103 -6.22 -8.12 -12.30
N LEU A 104 -5.11 -8.08 -13.02
CA LEU A 104 -3.77 -7.92 -12.43
C LEU A 104 -3.65 -6.57 -11.71
N LEU A 105 -4.02 -5.49 -12.40
CA LEU A 105 -3.91 -4.13 -11.89
C LEU A 105 -4.84 -3.91 -10.70
N GLY A 106 -6.05 -4.49 -10.73
CA GLY A 106 -6.99 -4.46 -9.62
C GLY A 106 -6.39 -5.00 -8.34
N GLY A 107 -5.80 -6.20 -8.34
CA GLY A 107 -5.14 -6.76 -7.16
C GLY A 107 -3.89 -5.98 -6.73
N ASN A 108 -3.07 -5.60 -7.71
CA ASN A 108 -1.81 -4.88 -7.46
C ASN A 108 -2.03 -3.50 -6.84
N VAL A 109 -3.15 -2.83 -7.15
CA VAL A 109 -3.47 -1.50 -6.63
C VAL A 109 -4.33 -1.57 -5.37
N LEU A 110 -5.33 -2.46 -5.35
CA LEU A 110 -6.28 -2.56 -4.24
C LEU A 110 -5.59 -2.99 -2.95
N VAL A 111 -4.68 -3.97 -3.00
CA VAL A 111 -4.01 -4.49 -1.79
C VAL A 111 -3.12 -3.42 -1.12
N PRO A 112 -2.24 -2.70 -1.84
CA PRO A 112 -1.51 -1.56 -1.25
C PRO A 112 -2.43 -0.45 -0.75
N THR A 113 -3.50 -0.12 -1.48
CA THR A 113 -4.47 0.90 -1.07
C THR A 113 -5.12 0.54 0.27
N LEU A 114 -5.63 -0.69 0.39
CA LEU A 114 -6.21 -1.20 1.63
C LEU A 114 -5.18 -1.31 2.75
N THR A 115 -3.92 -1.61 2.42
CA THR A 115 -2.83 -1.64 3.40
C THR A 115 -2.60 -0.26 3.98
N VAL A 116 -2.51 0.79 3.15
CA VAL A 116 -2.35 2.17 3.63
C VAL A 116 -3.53 2.58 4.52
N ILE A 117 -4.76 2.31 4.09
CA ILE A 117 -5.97 2.62 4.88
C ILE A 117 -5.97 1.84 6.20
N GLY A 118 -5.68 0.54 6.16
CA GLY A 118 -5.67 -0.31 7.35
C GLY A 118 -4.64 0.14 8.38
N TRP A 119 -3.43 0.43 7.95
CA TRP A 119 -2.37 0.91 8.85
C TRP A 119 -2.60 2.32 9.35
N TYR A 120 -3.25 3.16 8.55
CA TYR A 120 -3.74 4.45 8.98
C TYR A 120 -4.75 4.32 10.15
N LEU A 121 -5.75 3.44 10.01
CA LEU A 121 -6.74 3.19 11.07
C LEU A 121 -6.08 2.61 12.32
N VAL A 122 -5.18 1.63 12.16
CA VAL A 122 -4.43 1.04 13.29
C VAL A 122 -3.60 2.11 14.02
N GLY A 123 -2.84 2.93 13.29
CA GLY A 123 -2.04 4.01 13.90
C GLY A 123 -2.91 5.02 14.64
N SER A 124 -4.02 5.44 14.04
CA SER A 124 -4.96 6.38 14.66
C SER A 124 -5.57 5.82 15.94
N LEU A 125 -5.98 4.55 15.94
CA LEU A 125 -6.55 3.88 17.11
C LEU A 125 -5.52 3.67 18.22
N LEU A 126 -4.28 3.33 17.88
CA LEU A 126 -3.18 3.22 18.85
C LEU A 126 -2.89 4.57 19.51
N LEU A 127 -2.93 5.67 18.75
CA LEU A 127 -2.72 7.02 19.29
C LEU A 127 -3.85 7.40 20.23
N ALA A 128 -5.08 7.17 19.79
CA ALA A 128 -6.28 7.41 20.58
C ALA A 128 -6.29 6.59 21.87
N ALA A 129 -5.82 5.34 21.85
CA ALA A 129 -5.75 4.47 23.02
C ALA A 129 -4.62 4.88 24.00
N GLY A 130 -3.47 5.29 23.48
CA GLY A 130 -2.33 5.71 24.30
C GLY A 130 -2.58 7.03 25.02
N PHE A 131 -3.19 8.01 24.36
CA PHE A 131 -3.30 9.38 24.89
C PHE A 131 -4.04 9.49 26.24
N PRO A 132 -5.22 8.85 26.46
CA PRO A 132 -5.92 8.88 27.74
C PRO A 132 -5.17 8.20 28.88
N SER A 133 -4.30 7.23 28.59
CA SER A 133 -3.52 6.55 29.63
C SER A 133 -2.48 7.46 30.28
N VAL A 134 -2.06 8.52 29.56
CA VAL A 134 -1.03 9.47 30.01
C VAL A 134 -1.65 10.78 30.53
N THR A 135 -2.79 11.20 29.98
CA THR A 135 -3.33 12.56 30.19
C THR A 135 -4.62 12.62 31.01
N ALA A 136 -5.43 11.55 31.02
CA ALA A 136 -6.78 11.58 31.57
C ALA A 136 -6.90 10.86 32.91
N ARG A 137 -7.78 11.38 33.79
CA ARG A 137 -8.17 10.69 35.02
C ARG A 137 -8.98 9.43 34.69
N ALA A 138 -9.00 8.44 35.59
CA ALA A 138 -9.63 7.14 35.34
C ALA A 138 -11.10 7.24 34.84
N GLY A 139 -11.89 8.16 35.40
CA GLY A 139 -13.28 8.39 34.98
C GLY A 139 -13.45 9.13 33.65
N GLU A 140 -12.40 9.78 33.14
CA GLU A 140 -12.42 10.60 31.92
C GLU A 140 -11.83 9.86 30.71
N ARG A 141 -11.25 8.67 30.92
CA ARG A 141 -10.51 7.94 29.88
C ARG A 141 -11.36 7.57 28.69
N ALA A 142 -12.60 7.12 28.90
CA ALA A 142 -13.50 6.74 27.82
C ALA A 142 -13.92 7.96 26.98
N TYR A 143 -14.25 9.07 27.62
CA TYR A 143 -14.57 10.32 26.94
C TYR A 143 -13.37 10.86 26.16
N THR A 144 -12.19 10.87 26.79
CA THR A 144 -10.94 11.32 26.16
C THR A 144 -10.56 10.44 24.97
N PHE A 145 -10.71 9.12 25.09
CA PHE A 145 -10.50 8.18 23.99
C PHE A 145 -11.41 8.49 22.80
N LEU A 146 -12.71 8.69 23.04
CA LEU A 146 -13.67 8.98 21.96
C LEU A 146 -13.38 10.32 21.30
N PHE A 147 -13.14 11.37 22.10
CA PHE A 147 -12.85 12.71 21.59
C PHE A 147 -11.54 12.75 20.79
N VAL A 148 -10.46 12.23 21.36
CA VAL A 148 -9.15 12.17 20.70
C VAL A 148 -9.20 11.23 19.50
N GLY A 149 -9.85 10.07 19.63
CA GLY A 149 -10.02 9.11 18.55
C GLY A 149 -10.72 9.70 17.34
N LEU A 150 -11.85 10.38 17.54
CA LEU A 150 -12.55 11.06 16.45
C LEU A 150 -11.71 12.19 15.84
N SER A 151 -10.99 12.96 16.67
CA SER A 151 -10.15 14.06 16.20
C SER A 151 -8.96 13.57 15.36
N VAL A 152 -8.30 12.51 15.82
CA VAL A 152 -7.16 11.86 15.15
C VAL A 152 -7.62 11.17 13.87
N LEU A 153 -8.80 10.55 13.87
CA LEU A 153 -9.40 9.99 12.65
C LEU A 153 -9.76 11.09 11.64
N GLY A 154 -10.34 12.20 12.09
CA GLY A 154 -10.66 13.33 11.21
C GLY A 154 -9.41 13.96 10.59
N TRP A 155 -8.44 14.32 11.42
CA TRP A 155 -7.18 14.92 10.98
C TRP A 155 -6.35 13.96 10.15
N GLY A 156 -6.22 12.73 10.63
CA GLY A 156 -5.47 11.69 9.96
C GLY A 156 -6.03 11.35 8.57
N ALA A 157 -7.35 11.42 8.35
CA ALA A 157 -7.94 11.22 7.04
C ALA A 157 -7.49 12.32 6.05
N PHE A 158 -7.47 13.58 6.49
CA PHE A 158 -6.96 14.69 5.69
C PHE A 158 -5.49 14.50 5.29
N VAL A 159 -4.67 14.01 6.23
CA VAL A 159 -3.24 13.72 6.02
C VAL A 159 -3.01 12.45 5.17
N ALA A 160 -3.88 11.44 5.28
CA ALA A 160 -3.77 10.19 4.55
C ALA A 160 -4.10 10.33 3.06
N VAL A 161 -4.98 11.26 2.69
CA VAL A 161 -5.38 11.51 1.28
C VAL A 161 -4.20 11.73 0.34
N PRO A 162 -3.25 12.66 0.60
CA PRO A 162 -2.09 12.85 -0.29
C PRO A 162 -1.18 11.62 -0.36
N VAL A 163 -0.97 10.91 0.76
CA VAL A 163 -0.19 9.66 0.78
C VAL A 163 -0.85 8.60 -0.09
N LEU A 164 -2.17 8.41 0.06
CA LEU A 164 -2.98 7.53 -0.77
C LEU A 164 -2.89 7.89 -2.25
N ALA A 165 -3.01 9.19 -2.58
CA ALA A 165 -2.91 9.66 -3.96
C ALA A 165 -1.55 9.33 -4.59
N VAL A 166 -0.45 9.54 -3.86
CA VAL A 166 0.91 9.21 -4.32
C VAL A 166 1.08 7.70 -4.48
N VAL A 167 0.66 6.90 -3.47
CA VAL A 167 0.77 5.44 -3.54
C VAL A 167 -0.04 4.87 -4.69
N ILE A 168 -1.31 5.28 -4.84
CA ILE A 168 -2.16 4.83 -5.94
C ILE A 168 -1.51 5.19 -7.28
N THR A 169 -1.08 6.44 -7.46
CA THR A 169 -0.46 6.89 -8.72
C THR A 169 0.81 6.10 -9.02
N ALA A 170 1.72 5.99 -8.04
CA ALA A 170 2.98 5.29 -8.21
C ALA A 170 2.76 3.81 -8.53
N VAL A 171 1.87 3.13 -7.81
CA VAL A 171 1.58 1.71 -8.01
C VAL A 171 0.87 1.47 -9.35
N VAL A 172 -0.12 2.28 -9.71
CA VAL A 172 -0.82 2.17 -11.00
C VAL A 172 0.15 2.33 -12.17
N VAL A 173 0.93 3.41 -12.19
CA VAL A 173 1.88 3.70 -13.27
C VAL A 173 2.95 2.60 -13.35
N SER A 174 3.48 2.17 -12.22
CA SER A 174 4.51 1.14 -12.14
C SER A 174 4.01 -0.22 -12.58
N THR A 175 2.82 -0.64 -12.13
CA THR A 175 2.21 -1.90 -12.55
C THR A 175 1.85 -1.88 -14.02
N ALA A 176 1.32 -0.77 -14.55
CA ALA A 176 1.04 -0.63 -15.98
C ALA A 176 2.32 -0.72 -16.82
N GLY A 177 3.38 0.00 -16.42
CA GLY A 177 4.69 -0.06 -17.09
C GLY A 177 5.30 -1.46 -17.04
N GLY A 178 5.26 -2.12 -15.88
CA GLY A 178 5.69 -3.50 -15.72
C GLY A 178 4.90 -4.47 -16.60
N TYR A 179 3.58 -4.33 -16.65
CA TYR A 179 2.72 -5.14 -17.51
C TYR A 179 3.10 -5.00 -18.99
N LEU A 180 3.27 -3.76 -19.48
CA LEU A 180 3.66 -3.51 -20.87
C LEU A 180 5.04 -4.11 -21.19
N LEU A 181 6.00 -3.99 -20.26
CA LEU A 181 7.32 -4.60 -20.40
C LEU A 181 7.22 -6.13 -20.49
N GLY A 182 6.49 -6.77 -19.58
CA GLY A 182 6.31 -8.22 -19.59
C GLY A 182 5.56 -8.71 -20.84
N ALA A 183 4.56 -7.96 -21.31
CA ALA A 183 3.85 -8.27 -22.54
C ALA A 183 4.75 -8.15 -23.78
N GLY A 184 5.61 -7.12 -23.85
CA GLY A 184 6.59 -6.96 -24.94
C GLY A 184 7.65 -8.06 -24.95
N LEU A 185 8.16 -8.46 -23.78
CA LEU A 185 9.09 -9.59 -23.67
C LEU A 185 8.45 -10.91 -24.12
N ARG A 186 7.18 -11.11 -23.78
CA ARG A 186 6.42 -12.27 -24.22
C ARG A 186 6.24 -12.29 -25.75
N SER A 187 5.88 -11.16 -26.35
CA SER A 187 5.69 -11.10 -27.81
C SER A 187 6.99 -11.36 -28.58
N ILE A 188 8.14 -10.91 -28.05
CA ILE A 188 9.45 -11.23 -28.64
C ILE A 188 9.71 -12.73 -28.58
N ARG A 189 9.41 -13.36 -27.44
CA ARG A 189 9.59 -14.81 -27.25
C ARG A 189 8.72 -15.62 -28.20
N GLU A 190 7.45 -15.26 -28.34
CA GLU A 190 6.48 -15.94 -29.23
C GLU A 190 6.87 -15.74 -30.70
N GLY A 191 7.28 -14.53 -31.10
CA GLY A 191 7.76 -14.26 -32.46
C GLY A 191 9.08 -14.96 -32.80
N ALA A 192 9.90 -15.31 -31.82
CA ALA A 192 11.13 -16.07 -32.02
C ALA A 192 10.92 -17.60 -32.13
N THR A 193 9.75 -18.12 -31.76
CA THR A 193 9.41 -19.55 -31.87
C THR A 193 8.67 -19.90 -33.16
N ASP A 194 8.14 -18.90 -33.86
CA ASP A 194 7.33 -19.08 -35.07
C ASP A 194 8.12 -18.88 -36.38
N GLY A 195 9.40 -18.51 -36.30
CA GLY A 195 10.31 -18.32 -37.44
C GLY A 195 11.45 -19.34 -37.46
#